data_AF-A0A9C6TKF6-F1
#
_entry.id   AF-A0A9C6TKF6-F1
#
_cell.length_a   1.000
_cell.length_b   1.000
_cell.length_c   1.000
_cell.angle_alpha   90.00
_cell.angle_beta   90.00
_cell.angle_gamma   90.00
#
_symmetry.space_group_name_H-M   'P 1'
#
loop_
_entity.id
_entity.type
_entity.pdbx_description
1 polymer ?
#
loop_
_entity_poly.entity_id
_entity_poly.type
_entity_poly.pdbx_seq_one_letter_code
_entity_poly.pdbx_strand_id
1 'polypeptide(L)'
;MASFSVEEFIGNGVLKELLPNLLEEGWEDVPTLKVMNSEDMDSMNMTQKQKEALGIRTYLHDRGLMQYADKIEACGRSLPELLNLSTIDLSAQFDMKRGHIARFINRTRFSDPHGLQALSARRTSMSYKEDRIPKRLLSNGSNSMMRSNEYSLAEPKIKEGYVFKGIVASEPADPRACGCVQPPPVVDQVAPYSAIENISVQKLTPEYKKASELWRHKPAVFLCLRRPGCIMCRAEAHKLFSQKPIFDALGVQLFAVLHEHIEAEVKDFWPRYWGGVVLFDRGRDFFKALGGGNLLKEKFLTGFLLNPRAISNYKRAKNMGIHQNFKGEGEIKGGLFIVGSGKGGIAYQFIERNFGDWAPLAEVIEICTQMQNQQQG
;
A
#
# COMPACT_ATOMS: atom_id res chain seq x y z
N MET A 1 -3.96 -14.97 -15.91
CA MET A 1 -3.10 -14.27 -16.89
C MET A 1 -1.67 -14.60 -16.52
N ALA A 2 -0.79 -14.86 -17.47
CA ALA A 2 0.63 -15.00 -17.17
C ALA A 2 1.11 -13.72 -16.49
N SER A 3 1.90 -13.83 -15.41
CA SER A 3 2.55 -12.69 -14.77
C SER A 3 3.60 -12.15 -15.74
N PHE A 4 3.42 -10.92 -16.23
CA PHE A 4 4.45 -10.24 -17.00
C PHE A 4 5.48 -9.66 -16.04
N SER A 5 6.76 -9.89 -16.32
CA SER A 5 7.84 -9.06 -15.76
C SER A 5 7.74 -7.62 -16.27
N VAL A 6 8.41 -6.69 -15.61
CA VAL A 6 8.46 -5.29 -16.08
C VAL A 6 9.11 -5.22 -17.45
N GLU A 7 10.16 -5.98 -17.68
CA GLU A 7 10.89 -6.05 -18.94
C GLU A 7 9.98 -6.52 -20.08
N GLU A 8 9.18 -7.58 -19.85
CA GLU A 8 8.21 -8.07 -20.84
C GLU A 8 7.06 -7.08 -21.06
N PHE A 9 6.63 -6.36 -20.02
CA PHE A 9 5.58 -5.35 -20.14
C PHE A 9 6.06 -4.11 -20.90
N ILE A 10 7.27 -3.63 -20.61
CA ILE A 10 7.93 -2.48 -21.26
C ILE A 10 8.30 -2.81 -22.70
N GLY A 11 8.68 -4.05 -22.99
CA GLY A 11 9.00 -4.54 -24.33
C GLY A 11 10.17 -3.82 -24.99
N ASN A 12 10.17 -3.79 -26.33
CA ASN A 12 11.29 -3.23 -27.10
C ASN A 12 10.99 -1.85 -27.72
N GLY A 13 9.92 -1.19 -27.27
CA GLY A 13 9.48 0.11 -27.77
C GLY A 13 10.18 1.30 -27.11
N VAL A 14 9.56 2.48 -27.20
CA VAL A 14 10.07 3.76 -26.67
C VAL A 14 10.18 3.78 -25.14
N LEU A 15 9.51 2.84 -24.46
CA LEU A 15 9.61 2.67 -23.02
C LEU A 15 10.90 1.96 -22.58
N LYS A 16 11.58 1.23 -23.48
CA LYS A 16 12.80 0.48 -23.13
C LYS A 16 13.90 1.38 -22.61
N GLU A 17 14.01 2.58 -23.18
CA GLU A 17 15.00 3.60 -22.77
C GLU A 17 14.73 4.15 -21.36
N LEU A 18 13.47 4.09 -20.91
CA LEU A 18 13.07 4.52 -19.57
C LEU A 18 13.27 3.44 -18.50
N LEU A 19 13.49 2.18 -18.89
CA LEU A 19 13.52 1.07 -17.94
C LEU A 19 14.48 1.29 -16.76
N PRO A 20 15.75 1.72 -16.96
CA PRO A 20 16.65 1.96 -15.82
C PRO A 20 16.10 3.02 -14.85
N ASN A 21 15.60 4.15 -15.38
CA ASN A 21 15.05 5.23 -14.57
C ASN A 21 13.74 4.82 -13.88
N LEU A 22 12.92 3.99 -14.52
CA LEU A 22 11.70 3.46 -13.93
C LEU A 22 12.00 2.60 -12.71
N LEU A 23 13.00 1.72 -12.82
CA LEU A 23 13.44 0.88 -11.71
C LEU A 23 14.06 1.72 -10.58
N GLU A 24 14.90 2.71 -10.91
CA GLU A 24 15.50 3.63 -9.92
C GLU A 24 14.44 4.46 -9.18
N GLU A 25 13.37 4.88 -9.85
CA GLU A 25 12.27 5.63 -9.22
C GLU A 25 11.20 4.73 -8.56
N GLY A 26 11.44 3.41 -8.46
CA GLY A 26 10.60 2.46 -7.75
C GLY A 26 9.37 1.93 -8.52
N TRP A 27 9.35 2.07 -9.85
CA TRP A 27 8.33 1.51 -10.75
C TRP A 27 8.72 0.10 -11.21
N GLU A 28 8.88 -0.81 -10.25
CA GLU A 28 9.51 -2.12 -10.41
C GLU A 28 8.53 -3.26 -10.75
N ASP A 29 7.23 -2.98 -10.86
CA ASP A 29 6.24 -3.99 -11.25
C ASP A 29 5.16 -3.46 -12.20
N VAL A 30 4.52 -4.37 -12.96
CA VAL A 30 3.46 -4.00 -13.92
C VAL A 30 2.27 -3.29 -13.24
N PRO A 31 1.76 -3.75 -12.07
CA PRO A 31 0.72 -3.03 -11.34
C PRO A 31 1.06 -1.57 -10.99
N THR A 32 2.29 -1.26 -10.60
CA THR A 32 2.75 0.10 -10.29
C THR A 32 2.81 0.96 -11.55
N LEU A 33 3.40 0.46 -12.63
CA LEU A 33 3.45 1.15 -13.93
C LEU A 33 2.04 1.49 -14.45
N LYS A 34 1.08 0.58 -14.29
CA LYS A 34 -0.31 0.79 -14.73
C LYS A 34 -1.05 1.90 -13.98
N VAL A 35 -0.63 2.24 -12.76
CA VAL A 35 -1.26 3.29 -11.94
C VAL A 35 -0.50 4.62 -12.01
N MET A 36 0.57 4.68 -12.80
CA MET A 36 1.33 5.91 -13.05
C MET A 36 0.43 6.95 -13.72
N ASN A 37 0.26 8.08 -13.05
CA ASN A 37 -0.61 9.15 -13.53
C ASN A 37 0.18 10.22 -14.30
N SER A 38 -0.51 11.21 -14.89
CA SER A 38 0.15 12.24 -15.71
C SER A 38 1.20 13.04 -14.94
N GLU A 39 0.99 13.34 -13.65
CA GLU A 39 1.99 14.04 -12.84
C GLU A 39 3.23 13.18 -12.61
N ASP A 40 3.07 11.87 -12.38
CA ASP A 40 4.19 10.94 -12.23
C ASP A 40 5.01 10.89 -13.53
N MET A 41 4.32 10.77 -14.67
CA MET A 41 4.96 10.78 -15.99
C MET A 41 5.67 12.10 -16.29
N ASP A 42 5.08 13.23 -15.88
CA ASP A 42 5.70 14.55 -15.98
C ASP A 42 6.95 14.66 -15.11
N SER A 43 6.90 14.13 -13.88
CA SER A 43 8.05 14.16 -12.95
C SER A 43 9.24 13.35 -13.45
N MET A 44 9.00 12.27 -14.20
CA MET A 44 10.03 11.49 -14.87
C MET A 44 10.44 12.05 -16.24
N ASN A 45 9.95 13.24 -16.61
CA ASN A 45 10.19 13.86 -17.91
C ASN A 45 9.83 12.96 -19.10
N MET A 46 8.78 12.14 -18.97
CA MET A 46 8.33 11.28 -20.05
C MET A 46 7.83 12.11 -21.23
N THR A 47 8.29 11.77 -22.42
CA THR A 47 7.77 12.33 -23.67
C THR A 47 6.32 11.89 -23.90
N GLN A 48 5.55 12.67 -24.66
CA GLN A 48 4.16 12.33 -25.00
C GLN A 48 4.04 10.93 -25.62
N LYS A 49 5.01 10.52 -26.45
CA LYS A 49 5.08 9.19 -27.06
C LYS A 49 5.20 8.08 -26.01
N GLN A 50 6.02 8.29 -24.98
CA GLN A 50 6.18 7.32 -23.89
C GLN A 50 4.91 7.22 -23.04
N LYS A 51 4.22 8.35 -22.78
CA LYS A 51 2.94 8.35 -22.06
C LYS A 51 1.87 7.54 -22.82
N GLU A 52 1.78 7.75 -24.12
CA GLU A 52 0.86 7.01 -25.00
C GLU A 52 1.21 5.53 -25.07
N ALA A 53 2.49 5.19 -25.20
CA ALA A 53 2.97 3.80 -25.19
C ALA A 53 2.59 3.08 -23.89
N LEU A 54 2.73 3.75 -22.74
CA LEU A 54 2.35 3.17 -21.44
C LEU A 54 0.83 2.94 -21.35
N GLY A 55 0.03 3.89 -21.85
CA GLY A 55 -1.42 3.74 -21.94
C GLY A 55 -1.86 2.58 -22.85
N ILE A 56 -1.24 2.44 -24.02
CA ILE A 56 -1.49 1.35 -24.97
C ILE A 56 -1.13 -0.01 -24.34
N ARG A 57 0.04 -0.12 -23.71
CA ARG A 57 0.48 -1.37 -23.06
C ARG A 57 -0.42 -1.74 -21.90
N THR A 58 -0.83 -0.78 -21.08
CA THR A 58 -1.82 -0.98 -20.01
C THR A 58 -3.13 -1.54 -20.58
N TYR A 59 -3.64 -0.94 -21.66
CA TYR A 59 -4.87 -1.37 -22.33
C TYR A 59 -4.80 -2.80 -22.88
N LEU A 60 -3.68 -3.14 -23.52
CA LEU A 60 -3.43 -4.45 -24.11
C LEU A 60 -3.19 -5.52 -23.06
N HIS A 61 -2.44 -5.20 -22.00
CA HIS A 61 -2.20 -6.08 -20.88
C HIS A 61 -3.52 -6.55 -20.29
N ASP A 62 -4.43 -5.63 -19.97
CA ASP A 62 -5.72 -5.95 -19.33
C ASP A 62 -6.66 -6.80 -20.19
N ARG A 63 -6.36 -6.91 -21.49
CA ARG A 63 -7.12 -7.72 -22.44
C ARG A 63 -6.39 -9.00 -22.83
N GLY A 64 -5.18 -9.25 -22.31
CA GLY A 64 -4.34 -10.38 -22.69
C GLY A 64 -3.94 -10.31 -24.17
N LEU A 65 -3.50 -9.13 -24.59
CA LEU A 65 -3.15 -8.77 -25.98
C LEU A 65 -1.71 -8.24 -26.12
N MET A 66 -0.84 -8.46 -25.13
CA MET A 66 0.54 -7.95 -25.12
C MET A 66 1.39 -8.41 -26.30
N GLN A 67 1.05 -9.53 -26.95
CA GLN A 67 1.73 -9.99 -28.17
C GLN A 67 1.64 -9.00 -29.34
N TYR A 68 0.77 -7.98 -29.26
CA TYR A 68 0.64 -6.93 -30.26
C TYR A 68 1.31 -5.61 -29.85
N ALA A 69 1.82 -5.50 -28.63
CA ALA A 69 2.22 -4.23 -28.02
C ALA A 69 3.29 -3.49 -28.85
N ASP A 70 4.42 -4.14 -29.14
CA ASP A 70 5.52 -3.54 -29.89
C ASP A 70 5.08 -3.06 -31.29
N LYS A 71 4.24 -3.85 -31.99
CA LYS A 71 3.77 -3.52 -33.35
C LYS A 71 2.75 -2.38 -33.35
N ILE A 72 1.86 -2.36 -32.36
CA ILE A 72 0.88 -1.29 -32.18
C ILE A 72 1.57 0.02 -31.78
N GLU A 73 2.54 -0.03 -30.88
CA GLU A 73 3.31 1.14 -30.46
C GLU A 73 4.11 1.75 -31.63
N ALA A 74 4.75 0.89 -32.45
CA ALA A 74 5.56 1.31 -33.59
C ALA A 74 4.77 2.07 -34.68
N CYS A 75 3.44 1.93 -34.73
CA CYS A 75 2.63 2.66 -35.72
C CYS A 75 2.42 4.14 -35.36
N GLY A 76 2.76 4.55 -34.13
CA GLY A 76 2.72 5.94 -33.68
C GLY A 76 1.33 6.55 -33.56
N ARG A 77 0.27 5.73 -33.58
CA ARG A 77 -1.12 6.16 -33.37
C ARG A 77 -1.47 6.09 -31.89
N SER A 78 -2.28 7.04 -31.45
CA SER A 78 -2.86 7.04 -30.10
C SER A 78 -3.91 5.92 -29.94
N LEU A 79 -4.17 5.52 -28.70
CA LEU A 79 -5.18 4.50 -28.41
C LEU A 79 -6.57 4.83 -28.99
N PRO A 80 -7.10 6.07 -28.91
CA PRO A 80 -8.37 6.42 -29.57
C PRO A 80 -8.37 6.22 -31.09
N GLU A 81 -7.28 6.55 -31.77
CA GLU A 81 -7.15 6.34 -33.22
C GLU A 81 -7.11 4.85 -33.57
N LEU A 82 -6.43 4.04 -32.76
CA LEU A 82 -6.37 2.58 -32.92
C LEU A 82 -7.74 1.93 -32.70
N LEU A 83 -8.51 2.41 -31.73
CA LEU A 83 -9.87 1.91 -31.44
C LEU A 83 -10.89 2.27 -32.52
N ASN A 84 -10.58 3.24 -33.39
CA ASN A 84 -11.40 3.63 -34.53
C ASN A 84 -11.04 2.88 -35.83
N LEU A 85 -10.00 2.03 -35.81
CA LEU A 85 -9.63 1.22 -36.97
C LEU A 85 -10.69 0.17 -37.28
N SER A 86 -10.85 -0.14 -38.57
CA SER A 86 -11.74 -1.23 -38.99
C SER A 86 -11.16 -2.60 -38.57
N THR A 87 -12.01 -3.62 -38.53
CA THR A 87 -11.56 -5.01 -38.29
C THR A 87 -10.58 -5.49 -39.36
N ILE A 88 -10.73 -4.98 -40.60
CA ILE A 88 -9.84 -5.26 -41.72
C ILE A 88 -8.47 -4.63 -41.47
N ASP A 89 -8.44 -3.37 -41.04
CA ASP A 89 -7.19 -2.66 -40.72
C ASP A 89 -6.44 -3.33 -39.58
N LEU A 90 -7.14 -3.71 -38.50
CA LEU A 90 -6.51 -4.37 -37.36
C LEU A 90 -5.91 -5.73 -37.72
N SER A 91 -6.58 -6.48 -38.60
CA SER A 91 -6.06 -7.75 -39.11
C SER A 91 -4.87 -7.52 -40.04
N ALA A 92 -4.96 -6.59 -40.99
CA ALA A 92 -3.94 -6.39 -42.02
C ALA A 92 -2.68 -5.70 -41.49
N GLN A 93 -2.83 -4.72 -40.60
CA GLN A 93 -1.71 -3.93 -40.08
C GLN A 93 -1.02 -4.62 -38.90
N PHE A 94 -1.77 -5.32 -38.04
CA PHE A 94 -1.24 -5.89 -36.79
C PHE A 94 -1.28 -7.42 -36.71
N ASP A 95 -1.70 -8.11 -37.78
CA ASP A 95 -1.91 -9.57 -37.78
C ASP A 95 -2.83 -10.04 -36.64
N MET A 96 -3.80 -9.19 -36.29
CA MET A 96 -4.65 -9.44 -35.14
C MET A 96 -5.70 -10.50 -35.47
N LYS A 97 -5.71 -11.60 -34.72
CA LYS A 97 -6.69 -12.69 -34.92
C LYS A 97 -8.11 -12.19 -34.62
N ARG A 98 -9.11 -12.72 -35.31
CA ARG A 98 -10.53 -12.32 -35.15
C ARG A 98 -11.01 -12.26 -33.68
N GLY A 99 -10.65 -13.26 -32.86
CA GLY A 99 -11.00 -13.27 -31.43
C GLY A 99 -10.24 -12.22 -30.60
N HIS A 100 -9.06 -11.80 -31.05
CA HIS A 100 -8.27 -10.75 -30.42
C HIS A 100 -8.80 -9.37 -30.79
N ILE A 101 -9.22 -9.17 -32.04
CA ILE A 101 -9.92 -7.96 -32.49
C ILE A 101 -11.18 -7.73 -31.64
N ALA A 102 -11.95 -8.79 -31.39
CA ALA A 102 -13.11 -8.69 -30.51
C ALA A 102 -12.72 -8.20 -29.11
N ARG A 103 -11.67 -8.74 -28.49
CA ARG A 103 -11.18 -8.26 -27.18
C ARG A 103 -10.64 -6.83 -27.22
N PHE A 104 -9.99 -6.46 -28.33
CA PHE A 104 -9.41 -5.14 -28.53
C PHE A 104 -10.46 -4.04 -28.70
N ILE A 105 -11.57 -4.30 -29.40
CA ILE A 105 -12.61 -3.30 -29.65
C ILE A 105 -13.71 -3.33 -28.57
N ASN A 106 -13.92 -4.47 -27.90
CA ASN A 106 -15.05 -4.63 -27.00
C ASN A 106 -14.96 -3.70 -25.77
N ARG A 107 -16.00 -2.87 -25.63
CA ARG A 107 -16.19 -1.90 -24.54
C ARG A 107 -16.87 -2.52 -23.31
N THR A 108 -16.97 -3.85 -23.19
CA THR A 108 -17.51 -4.48 -21.98
C THR A 108 -16.68 -4.09 -20.76
N ARG A 109 -17.35 -3.33 -19.89
CA ARG A 109 -16.85 -2.70 -18.67
C ARG A 109 -16.17 -3.71 -17.75
N PHE A 110 -14.87 -3.58 -17.60
CA PHE A 110 -14.27 -3.59 -16.27
C PHE A 110 -14.11 -2.12 -15.87
N SER A 111 -14.71 -1.77 -14.75
CA SER A 111 -14.91 -0.42 -14.21
C SER A 111 -13.69 0.48 -14.32
N ASP A 112 -13.83 1.56 -15.10
CA ASP A 112 -12.96 2.74 -15.05
C ASP A 112 -13.70 3.85 -14.24
N PRO A 113 -13.09 4.44 -13.19
CA PRO A 113 -13.68 5.51 -12.38
C PRO A 113 -13.72 6.91 -13.02
N HIS A 114 -13.30 7.09 -14.28
CA HIS A 114 -13.18 8.43 -14.86
C HIS A 114 -14.03 8.63 -16.12
N GLY A 115 -15.34 8.78 -15.92
CA GLY A 115 -16.26 9.32 -16.92
C GLY A 115 -16.34 10.85 -16.84
N LEU A 116 -15.76 11.52 -17.83
CA LEU A 116 -16.04 12.93 -18.13
C LEU A 116 -17.48 13.06 -18.65
N GLN A 117 -18.35 13.72 -17.89
CA GLN A 117 -19.55 14.37 -18.43
C GLN A 117 -19.75 15.72 -17.73
N ALA A 118 -19.64 16.78 -18.53
CA ALA A 118 -19.93 18.15 -18.16
C ALA A 118 -21.44 18.36 -17.99
N LEU A 119 -21.84 19.30 -17.10
CA LEU A 119 -22.84 20.36 -17.36
C LEU A 119 -23.01 21.29 -16.12
N SER A 120 -22.54 22.52 -16.30
CA SER A 120 -23.09 23.84 -15.93
C SER A 120 -23.78 24.15 -14.57
N ALA A 121 -23.10 25.02 -13.80
CA ALA A 121 -23.53 26.31 -13.23
C ALA A 121 -24.76 26.45 -12.28
N ARG A 122 -24.47 26.93 -11.04
CA ARG A 122 -24.91 28.21 -10.38
C ARG A 122 -24.87 28.06 -8.86
N ARG A 123 -23.96 28.76 -8.17
CA ARG A 123 -24.07 30.08 -7.52
C ARG A 123 -24.58 30.03 -6.07
N THR A 124 -23.88 30.83 -5.24
CA THR A 124 -24.30 31.47 -3.97
C THR A 124 -24.54 30.54 -2.77
N SER A 125 -24.17 30.83 -1.53
CA SER A 125 -23.33 31.86 -0.88
C SER A 125 -23.52 31.71 0.63
N MET A 126 -22.56 32.23 1.41
CA MET A 126 -22.69 32.66 2.82
C MET A 126 -22.89 31.57 3.89
N SER A 127 -22.47 31.72 5.15
CA SER A 127 -21.53 32.59 5.88
C SER A 127 -21.73 32.27 7.38
N TYR A 128 -20.72 32.60 8.21
CA TYR A 128 -20.76 32.78 9.67
C TYR A 128 -20.82 31.50 10.53
N LYS A 129 -20.26 31.40 11.75
CA LYS A 129 -19.36 32.16 12.66
C LYS A 129 -19.09 31.16 13.80
N GLU A 130 -17.85 30.84 14.18
CA GLU A 130 -17.00 31.49 15.19
C GLU A 130 -17.62 31.59 16.60
N ASP A 131 -17.00 30.91 17.59
CA ASP A 131 -16.55 31.43 18.91
C ASP A 131 -16.21 30.27 19.89
N ARG A 132 -14.94 30.08 20.29
CA ARG A 132 -14.19 30.66 21.43
C ARG A 132 -14.48 30.04 22.83
N ILE A 133 -13.56 29.14 23.26
CA ILE A 133 -12.64 29.20 24.45
C ILE A 133 -13.16 29.98 25.69
N PRO A 134 -13.07 29.49 26.96
CA PRO A 134 -11.76 29.40 27.66
C PRO A 134 -11.52 28.41 28.83
N LYS A 135 -10.26 27.93 28.84
CA LYS A 135 -9.21 27.88 29.90
C LYS A 135 -9.50 27.51 31.37
N ARG A 136 -8.50 26.79 31.90
CA ARG A 136 -7.80 26.83 33.23
C ARG A 136 -7.90 25.48 33.96
N LEU A 137 -6.93 24.93 34.69
CA LEU A 137 -5.55 25.28 35.12
C LEU A 137 -4.99 24.02 35.84
N LEU A 138 -3.67 23.77 35.75
CA LEU A 138 -2.78 23.15 36.78
C LEU A 138 -3.04 21.67 37.16
N SER A 139 -2.10 20.79 37.52
CA SER A 139 -0.68 20.90 37.93
C SER A 139 0.05 19.56 37.75
N ASN A 140 1.38 19.65 37.63
CA ASN A 140 2.47 18.80 38.13
C ASN A 140 2.17 17.42 38.74
N GLY A 141 3.09 16.48 38.48
CA GLY A 141 3.51 15.52 39.50
C GLY A 141 3.95 14.17 38.97
N SER A 142 5.18 14.11 38.47
CA SER A 142 5.96 12.90 38.18
C SER A 142 6.21 12.04 39.43
N ASN A 143 6.21 10.71 39.26
CA ASN A 143 7.25 9.79 39.76
C ASN A 143 6.88 8.32 39.50
N SER A 144 7.84 7.54 39.00
CA SER A 144 8.06 6.10 39.26
C SER A 144 9.01 5.57 38.18
N MET A 145 10.32 5.46 38.46
CA MET A 145 10.97 4.31 39.09
C MET A 145 10.92 3.05 38.22
N MET A 146 12.05 2.83 37.54
CA MET A 146 12.52 1.53 37.04
C MET A 146 12.99 0.68 38.23
N ARG A 147 12.73 -0.63 38.20
CA ARG A 147 13.78 -1.68 38.15
C ARG A 147 13.19 -3.09 38.02
N SER A 148 13.94 -3.87 37.27
CA SER A 148 13.88 -5.26 36.82
C SER A 148 13.67 -6.34 37.91
N ASN A 149 13.17 -7.51 37.48
CA ASN A 149 14.00 -8.73 37.39
C ASN A 149 13.29 -9.93 36.72
N GLU A 150 14.12 -10.63 35.94
CA GLU A 150 14.13 -12.00 35.40
C GLU A 150 13.19 -13.06 35.99
N TYR A 151 12.64 -13.91 35.12
CA TYR A 151 12.60 -15.37 35.29
C TYR A 151 12.60 -16.09 33.93
N SER A 152 13.57 -17.01 33.75
CA SER A 152 13.68 -17.96 32.64
C SER A 152 12.71 -19.13 32.81
N LEU A 153 12.01 -19.50 31.74
CA LEU A 153 11.38 -20.81 31.53
C LEU A 153 11.63 -21.22 30.07
N ALA A 154 12.11 -22.44 29.86
CA ALA A 154 12.52 -22.99 28.58
C ALA A 154 11.44 -22.82 27.50
N GLU A 155 11.75 -22.01 26.48
CA GLU A 155 10.88 -21.79 25.32
C GLU A 155 10.87 -23.02 24.40
N PRO A 156 9.70 -23.48 23.93
CA PRO A 156 9.62 -24.54 22.94
C PRO A 156 10.26 -24.03 21.64
N LYS A 157 11.31 -24.72 21.16
CA LYS A 157 12.05 -24.38 19.94
C LYS A 157 11.10 -24.00 18.80
N ILE A 158 11.17 -22.73 18.42
CA ILE A 158 10.57 -22.17 17.20
C ILE A 158 11.18 -22.98 16.04
N LYS A 159 10.34 -23.62 15.20
CA LYS A 159 10.83 -24.08 13.89
C LYS A 159 11.34 -22.82 13.22
N GLU A 160 12.62 -22.76 12.82
CA GLU A 160 13.21 -21.61 12.12
C GLU A 160 12.19 -21.10 11.12
N GLY A 161 11.60 -19.94 11.46
CA GLY A 161 10.32 -19.53 10.91
C GLY A 161 10.43 -19.25 9.42
N TYR A 162 9.29 -19.30 8.74
CA TYR A 162 9.13 -18.67 7.45
C TYR A 162 9.73 -17.25 7.53
N VAL A 163 10.82 -16.98 6.80
CA VAL A 163 11.29 -15.64 6.45
C VAL A 163 11.56 -15.72 4.96
N PHE A 164 10.51 -15.50 4.15
CA PHE A 164 10.61 -15.62 2.69
C PHE A 164 11.32 -14.42 2.10
N LYS A 165 11.03 -13.25 2.65
CA LYS A 165 11.70 -11.99 2.36
C LYS A 165 11.76 -11.21 3.65
N GLY A 166 12.95 -10.68 3.98
CA GLY A 166 13.26 -10.06 5.27
C GLY A 166 12.52 -8.74 5.50
N ILE A 167 13.24 -7.71 5.93
CA ILE A 167 12.66 -6.36 5.98
C ILE A 167 12.65 -5.80 4.57
N VAL A 168 11.47 -5.44 4.10
CA VAL A 168 11.32 -4.65 2.89
C VAL A 168 10.74 -3.33 3.30
N ALA A 169 11.46 -2.27 2.99
CA ALA A 169 10.98 -0.92 3.18
C ALA A 169 11.10 -0.23 1.83
N SER A 170 10.31 0.82 1.64
CA SER A 170 10.65 1.84 0.65
C SER A 170 12.12 2.25 0.78
N GLU A 171 12.71 2.76 -0.30
CA GLU A 171 14.12 3.17 -0.30
C GLU A 171 14.49 4.00 0.95
N PRO A 172 15.75 3.89 1.43
CA PRO A 172 16.20 4.66 2.58
C PRO A 172 15.81 6.13 2.41
N ALA A 173 15.21 6.72 3.44
CA ALA A 173 14.86 8.12 3.38
C ALA A 173 16.15 8.95 3.40
N ASP A 174 16.29 9.88 2.46
CA ASP A 174 17.46 10.76 2.45
C ASP A 174 17.46 11.74 3.64
N PRO A 175 18.65 12.17 4.09
CA PRO A 175 18.76 13.34 4.97
C PRO A 175 18.07 14.55 4.35
N ARG A 176 17.24 15.23 5.13
CA ARG A 176 16.42 16.36 4.69
C ARG A 176 16.92 17.67 5.27
N ALA A 177 16.50 18.78 4.66
CA ALA A 177 16.88 20.14 5.05
C ALA A 177 18.42 20.31 5.14
N CYS A 178 19.13 20.02 4.05
CA CYS A 178 20.60 20.09 3.97
C CYS A 178 21.32 19.27 5.06
N GLY A 179 20.74 18.14 5.48
CA GLY A 179 21.31 17.24 6.49
C GLY A 179 20.94 17.58 7.94
N CYS A 180 20.20 18.65 8.20
CA CYS A 180 19.75 19.00 9.56
C CYS A 180 18.67 18.04 10.09
N VAL A 181 17.96 17.35 9.20
CA VAL A 181 16.96 16.34 9.55
C VAL A 181 17.49 14.97 9.14
N GLN A 182 17.93 14.21 10.12
CA GLN A 182 18.37 12.83 9.90
C GLN A 182 17.16 11.92 9.68
N PRO A 183 17.27 10.91 8.79
CA PRO A 183 16.21 9.94 8.61
C PRO A 183 16.01 9.12 9.89
N PRO A 184 14.80 8.60 10.12
CA PRO A 184 14.57 7.75 11.28
C PRO A 184 15.46 6.51 11.27
N PRO A 185 15.80 5.95 12.45
CA PRO A 185 16.72 4.83 12.56
C PRO A 185 16.32 3.70 11.62
N VAL A 186 17.30 3.20 10.87
CA VAL A 186 17.09 2.04 10.01
C VAL A 186 17.04 0.82 10.92
N VAL A 187 15.96 0.05 10.78
CA VAL A 187 15.85 -1.27 11.39
C VAL A 187 16.28 -2.26 10.32
N ASP A 188 17.39 -2.96 10.55
CA ASP A 188 17.98 -3.91 9.60
C ASP A 188 17.68 -5.38 9.94
N GLN A 189 17.01 -5.63 11.07
CA GLN A 189 16.65 -6.98 11.51
C GLN A 189 15.12 -7.15 11.61
N VAL A 190 14.59 -8.23 11.01
CA VAL A 190 13.18 -8.61 11.13
C VAL A 190 12.85 -8.75 12.62
N ALA A 191 11.69 -8.26 13.03
CA ALA A 191 11.23 -8.38 14.40
C ALA A 191 11.26 -9.86 14.82
N PRO A 192 11.81 -10.20 16.00
CA PRO A 192 11.76 -11.58 16.45
C PRO A 192 10.30 -11.98 16.67
N TYR A 193 9.95 -13.23 16.36
CA TYR A 193 8.57 -13.71 16.54
C TYR A 193 8.05 -13.50 17.97
N SER A 194 8.94 -13.63 18.97
CA SER A 194 8.64 -13.36 20.38
C SER A 194 8.21 -11.92 20.67
N ALA A 195 8.60 -10.94 19.84
CA ALA A 195 8.15 -9.57 19.96
C ALA A 195 6.67 -9.39 19.59
N ILE A 196 6.11 -10.27 18.76
CA ILE A 196 4.71 -10.15 18.31
C ILE A 196 3.76 -11.17 18.94
N GLU A 197 4.24 -12.34 19.36
CA GLU A 197 3.35 -13.45 19.76
C GLU A 197 2.55 -13.20 21.04
N ASN A 198 3.11 -12.39 21.95
CA ASN A 198 2.56 -12.10 23.27
C ASN A 198 1.86 -10.73 23.35
N ILE A 199 1.74 -10.02 22.22
CA ILE A 199 1.03 -8.74 22.19
C ILE A 199 -0.43 -8.96 22.58
N SER A 200 -0.93 -8.14 23.51
CA SER A 200 -2.34 -8.14 23.90
C SER A 200 -3.12 -7.22 22.98
N VAL A 201 -4.09 -7.77 22.24
CA VAL A 201 -4.95 -7.01 21.34
C VAL A 201 -6.40 -7.10 21.77
N GLN A 202 -7.10 -5.98 21.62
CA GLN A 202 -8.55 -5.92 21.78
C GLN A 202 -9.18 -5.96 20.39
N LYS A 203 -10.04 -6.94 20.11
CA LYS A 203 -10.91 -6.84 18.94
C LYS A 203 -11.87 -5.67 19.19
N LEU A 204 -12.27 -4.88 18.19
CA LEU A 204 -13.25 -3.80 18.42
C LEU A 204 -14.70 -4.29 18.71
N THR A 205 -14.81 -5.53 19.18
CA THR A 205 -15.89 -6.17 19.94
C THR A 205 -15.28 -6.61 21.29
N PRO A 206 -15.92 -6.56 22.46
CA PRO A 206 -15.31 -6.57 23.81
C PRO A 206 -14.55 -7.85 24.27
N GLU A 207 -13.76 -8.47 23.39
CA GLU A 207 -12.97 -9.67 23.60
C GLU A 207 -11.48 -9.33 23.47
N TYR A 208 -10.73 -9.60 24.54
CA TYR A 208 -9.28 -9.51 24.59
C TYR A 208 -8.67 -10.87 24.28
N LYS A 209 -7.68 -10.90 23.39
CA LYS A 209 -6.94 -12.11 23.03
C LYS A 209 -5.45 -11.84 22.93
N LYS A 210 -4.65 -12.89 23.15
CA LYS A 210 -3.24 -12.86 22.75
C LYS A 210 -3.15 -12.84 21.23
N ALA A 211 -2.24 -12.04 20.68
CA ALA A 211 -2.09 -11.90 19.25
C ALA A 211 -1.86 -13.26 18.56
N SER A 212 -1.02 -14.13 19.14
CA SER A 212 -0.77 -15.50 18.63
C SER A 212 -2.00 -16.37 18.42
N GLU A 213 -3.12 -16.11 19.09
CA GLU A 213 -4.37 -16.82 18.85
C GLU A 213 -4.97 -16.51 17.48
N LEU A 214 -4.70 -15.31 16.93
CA LEU A 214 -5.25 -14.85 15.66
C LEU A 214 -4.69 -15.61 14.47
N TRP A 215 -3.44 -16.08 14.55
CA TRP A 215 -2.80 -16.90 13.51
C TRP A 215 -2.57 -18.34 13.93
N ARG A 216 -3.19 -18.82 15.02
CA ARG A 216 -2.98 -20.18 15.52
C ARG A 216 -3.21 -21.26 14.45
N HIS A 217 -4.23 -21.09 13.62
CA HIS A 217 -4.66 -22.07 12.63
C HIS A 217 -4.49 -21.63 11.18
N LYS A 218 -4.48 -20.32 10.92
CA LYS A 218 -4.39 -19.76 9.58
C LYS A 218 -3.34 -18.65 9.56
N PRO A 219 -2.55 -18.54 8.48
CA PRO A 219 -1.65 -17.40 8.31
C PRO A 219 -2.45 -16.08 8.28
N ALA A 220 -1.78 -14.98 8.61
CA ALA A 220 -2.42 -13.69 8.76
C ALA A 220 -1.54 -12.52 8.31
N VAL A 221 -2.17 -11.53 7.69
CA VAL A 221 -1.60 -10.22 7.38
C VAL A 221 -2.10 -9.22 8.42
N PHE A 222 -1.17 -8.47 9.03
CA PHE A 222 -1.45 -7.39 9.97
C PHE A 222 -1.05 -6.06 9.35
N LEU A 223 -2.04 -5.27 8.93
CA LEU A 223 -1.82 -3.89 8.51
C LEU A 223 -1.76 -2.99 9.75
N CYS A 224 -0.56 -2.53 10.12
CA CYS A 224 -0.36 -1.60 11.22
C CYS A 224 -0.66 -0.17 10.74
N LEU A 225 -1.92 0.24 10.90
CA LEU A 225 -2.42 1.48 10.33
C LEU A 225 -1.98 2.67 11.17
N ARG A 226 -1.33 3.68 10.55
CA ARG A 226 -0.91 4.88 11.28
C ARG A 226 -2.07 5.63 11.90
N ARG A 227 -3.19 5.76 11.20
CA ARG A 227 -4.41 6.37 11.74
C ARG A 227 -5.60 6.22 10.81
N PRO A 228 -6.81 5.98 11.34
CA PRO A 228 -8.00 5.74 10.51
C PRO A 228 -8.47 6.97 9.70
N GLY A 229 -8.16 8.20 10.16
CA GLY A 229 -8.60 9.44 9.52
C GLY A 229 -7.73 9.95 8.36
N CYS A 230 -6.49 9.42 8.21
CA CYS A 230 -5.56 9.87 7.18
C CYS A 230 -5.93 9.33 5.79
N ILE A 231 -5.86 10.16 4.76
CA ILE A 231 -6.13 9.75 3.38
C ILE A 231 -5.21 8.63 2.90
N MET A 232 -3.91 8.73 3.20
CA MET A 232 -2.91 7.74 2.78
C MET A 232 -3.20 6.38 3.42
N CYS A 233 -3.61 6.37 4.70
CA CYS A 233 -3.97 5.15 5.41
C CYS A 233 -5.29 4.54 4.90
N ARG A 234 -6.30 5.37 4.61
CA ARG A 234 -7.57 4.90 4.03
C ARG A 234 -7.35 4.30 2.65
N ALA A 235 -6.52 4.94 1.83
CA ALA A 235 -6.13 4.48 0.50
C ALA A 235 -5.40 3.13 0.56
N GLU A 236 -4.40 2.99 1.44
CA GLU A 236 -3.68 1.74 1.66
C GLU A 236 -4.62 0.60 2.07
N ALA A 237 -5.42 0.84 3.12
CA ALA A 237 -6.36 -0.15 3.64
C ALA A 237 -7.35 -0.59 2.55
N HIS A 238 -7.89 0.36 1.78
CA HIS A 238 -8.80 0.07 0.69
C HIS A 238 -8.11 -0.74 -0.42
N LYS A 239 -6.89 -0.35 -0.83
CA LYS A 239 -6.11 -1.06 -1.85
C LYS A 239 -5.84 -2.51 -1.43
N LEU A 240 -5.35 -2.74 -0.21
CA LEU A 240 -5.08 -4.07 0.32
C LEU A 240 -6.39 -4.90 0.45
N PHE A 241 -7.41 -4.34 1.07
CA PHE A 241 -8.66 -5.05 1.33
C PHE A 241 -9.49 -5.33 0.07
N SER A 242 -9.33 -4.52 -0.99
CA SER A 242 -9.96 -4.80 -2.29
C SER A 242 -9.53 -6.16 -2.88
N GLN A 243 -8.36 -6.66 -2.48
CA GLN A 243 -7.83 -7.96 -2.89
C GLN A 243 -8.22 -9.10 -1.94
N LYS A 244 -9.12 -8.87 -0.98
CA LYS A 244 -9.58 -9.90 -0.03
C LYS A 244 -9.93 -11.24 -0.69
N PRO A 245 -10.61 -11.32 -1.85
CA PRO A 245 -10.90 -12.60 -2.49
C PRO A 245 -9.65 -13.44 -2.79
N ILE A 246 -8.52 -12.80 -3.12
CA ILE A 246 -7.23 -13.47 -3.35
C ILE A 246 -6.71 -14.05 -2.03
N PHE A 247 -6.67 -13.24 -0.97
CA PHE A 247 -6.21 -13.69 0.36
C PHE A 247 -7.10 -14.80 0.92
N ASP A 248 -8.41 -14.72 0.73
CA ASP A 248 -9.36 -15.78 1.13
C ASP A 248 -9.07 -17.09 0.40
N ALA A 249 -8.79 -17.05 -0.91
CA ALA A 249 -8.41 -18.23 -1.70
C ALA A 249 -7.06 -18.82 -1.26
N LEU A 250 -6.14 -17.97 -0.80
CA LEU A 250 -4.87 -18.38 -0.20
C LEU A 250 -5.02 -18.89 1.25
N GLY A 251 -6.21 -18.76 1.85
CA GLY A 251 -6.46 -19.14 3.25
C GLY A 251 -5.84 -18.18 4.28
N VAL A 252 -5.47 -16.98 3.86
CA VAL A 252 -4.81 -15.94 4.68
C VAL A 252 -5.83 -14.96 5.24
N GLN A 253 -5.74 -14.67 6.54
CA GLN A 253 -6.61 -13.71 7.22
C GLN A 253 -6.05 -12.28 7.11
N LEU A 254 -6.94 -11.29 7.03
CA LEU A 254 -6.56 -9.87 7.04
C LEU A 254 -7.01 -9.19 8.34
N PHE A 255 -6.09 -8.55 9.04
CA PHE A 255 -6.35 -7.72 10.22
C PHE A 255 -5.82 -6.29 10.02
N ALA A 256 -6.63 -5.30 10.41
CA ALA A 256 -6.15 -3.93 10.58
C ALA A 256 -5.84 -3.70 12.07
N VAL A 257 -4.67 -3.17 12.37
CA VAL A 257 -4.21 -2.88 13.74
C VAL A 257 -4.16 -1.37 13.94
N LEU A 258 -4.83 -0.88 14.98
CA LEU A 258 -4.85 0.53 15.38
C LEU A 258 -4.09 0.69 16.69
N HIS A 259 -3.20 1.69 16.77
CA HIS A 259 -2.56 2.07 18.05
C HIS A 259 -3.35 3.10 18.86
N GLU A 260 -4.39 3.67 18.25
CA GLU A 260 -5.28 4.66 18.84
C GLU A 260 -6.74 4.32 18.52
N HIS A 261 -7.60 4.41 19.54
CA HIS A 261 -9.03 4.18 19.39
C HIS A 261 -9.79 5.49 19.59
N ILE A 262 -10.15 6.15 18.48
CA ILE A 262 -11.10 7.26 18.45
C ILE A 262 -12.37 6.76 17.77
N GLU A 263 -13.45 6.60 18.54
CA GLU A 263 -14.72 5.99 18.09
C GLU A 263 -15.22 6.55 16.75
N ALA A 264 -15.24 7.87 16.61
CA ALA A 264 -15.68 8.53 15.38
C ALA A 264 -14.78 8.19 14.18
N GLU A 265 -13.46 8.11 14.38
CA GLU A 265 -12.51 7.78 13.31
C GLU A 265 -12.60 6.31 12.92
N VAL A 266 -12.79 5.42 13.90
CA VAL A 266 -13.03 3.99 13.65
C VAL A 266 -14.31 3.80 12.89
N LYS A 267 -15.41 4.44 13.30
CA LYS A 267 -16.72 4.33 12.62
C LYS A 267 -16.69 4.83 11.18
N ASP A 268 -15.93 5.90 10.93
CA ASP A 268 -15.76 6.42 9.56
C ASP A 268 -14.85 5.53 8.70
N PHE A 269 -13.91 4.83 9.31
CA PHE A 269 -12.96 3.95 8.64
C PHE A 269 -13.54 2.56 8.36
N TRP A 270 -14.17 1.95 9.37
CA TRP A 270 -14.69 0.60 9.40
C TRP A 270 -16.23 0.64 9.45
N PRO A 271 -16.95 0.04 8.48
CA PRO A 271 -16.48 -0.93 7.47
C PRO A 271 -16.08 -0.35 6.11
N ARG A 272 -16.02 0.98 5.96
CA ARG A 272 -15.94 1.64 4.64
C ARG A 272 -14.69 1.32 3.83
N TYR A 273 -13.50 1.38 4.44
CA TYR A 273 -12.21 1.15 3.77
C TYR A 273 -11.58 -0.18 4.15
N TRP A 274 -12.12 -0.83 5.18
CA TRP A 274 -11.71 -2.13 5.65
C TRP A 274 -12.97 -2.90 6.03
N GLY A 275 -13.24 -4.06 5.44
CA GLY A 275 -14.41 -4.87 5.80
C GLY A 275 -14.07 -6.00 6.77
N GLY A 276 -12.82 -6.10 7.22
CA GLY A 276 -12.30 -7.18 8.04
C GLY A 276 -12.32 -6.87 9.52
N VAL A 277 -11.59 -7.69 10.29
CA VAL A 277 -11.42 -7.47 11.72
C VAL A 277 -10.47 -6.31 11.96
N VAL A 278 -10.84 -5.43 12.90
CA VAL A 278 -10.01 -4.34 13.40
C VAL A 278 -9.60 -4.66 14.84
N LEU A 279 -8.30 -4.53 15.10
CA LEU A 279 -7.65 -4.79 16.37
C LEU A 279 -7.17 -3.46 16.94
N PHE A 280 -7.37 -3.26 18.24
CA PHE A 280 -6.80 -2.16 18.98
C PHE A 280 -5.62 -2.68 19.81
N ASP A 281 -4.43 -2.20 19.45
CA ASP A 281 -3.17 -2.44 20.12
C ASP A 281 -2.88 -1.26 21.06
N ARG A 282 -3.46 -1.34 22.26
CA ARG A 282 -3.33 -0.29 23.28
C ARG A 282 -1.88 -0.04 23.70
N GLY A 283 -1.07 -1.10 23.72
CA GLY A 283 0.36 -1.05 24.05
C GLY A 283 1.21 -0.45 22.93
N ARG A 284 0.67 -0.42 21.70
CA ARG A 284 1.37 -0.08 20.45
C ARG A 284 2.52 -1.04 20.19
N ASP A 285 2.43 -2.26 20.67
CA ASP A 285 3.52 -3.22 20.65
C ASP A 285 3.78 -3.76 19.23
N PHE A 286 2.77 -3.83 18.36
CA PHE A 286 2.99 -4.12 16.94
C PHE A 286 3.81 -3.00 16.28
N PHE A 287 3.49 -1.75 16.63
CA PHE A 287 4.18 -0.57 16.11
C PHE A 287 5.60 -0.45 16.67
N LYS A 288 5.84 -0.85 17.93
CA LYS A 288 7.18 -0.96 18.50
C LYS A 288 7.97 -2.09 17.85
N ALA A 289 7.34 -3.24 17.59
CA ALA A 289 7.98 -4.36 16.92
C ALA A 289 8.50 -3.97 15.53
N LEU A 290 7.73 -3.16 14.78
CA LEU A 290 8.19 -2.58 13.50
C LEU A 290 9.48 -1.75 13.67
N GLY A 291 9.63 -1.04 14.78
CA GLY A 291 10.78 -0.19 15.08
C GLY A 291 11.84 -0.81 15.99
N GLY A 292 11.94 -2.14 16.06
CA GLY A 292 12.94 -2.81 16.88
C GLY A 292 12.79 -2.55 18.40
N GLY A 293 11.55 -2.42 18.87
CA GLY A 293 11.19 -2.10 20.25
C GLY A 293 10.85 -0.63 20.49
N ASN A 294 11.07 0.24 19.50
CA ASN A 294 10.78 1.68 19.58
C ASN A 294 9.66 2.08 18.61
N LEU A 295 8.92 3.13 18.96
CA LEU A 295 7.96 3.71 18.02
C LEU A 295 8.69 4.54 16.98
N LEU A 296 8.59 4.15 15.71
CA LEU A 296 9.04 4.96 14.59
C LEU A 296 8.13 6.19 14.47
N LYS A 297 8.70 7.37 14.68
CA LYS A 297 7.97 8.64 14.66
C LYS A 297 8.68 9.66 13.81
N GLU A 298 7.90 10.55 13.22
CA GLU A 298 8.44 11.74 12.60
C GLU A 298 7.51 12.95 12.77
N LYS A 299 8.08 14.15 12.92
CA LYS A 299 7.29 15.37 13.07
C LYS A 299 6.56 15.69 11.77
N PHE A 300 5.35 16.25 11.89
CA PHE A 300 4.58 16.63 10.69
C PHE A 300 5.36 17.58 9.76
N LEU A 301 6.07 18.56 10.32
CA LEU A 301 6.88 19.49 9.53
C LEU A 301 7.97 18.76 8.73
N THR A 302 8.76 17.90 9.36
CA THR A 302 9.90 17.23 8.72
C THR A 302 9.48 16.03 7.88
N GLY A 303 8.54 15.23 8.40
CA GLY A 303 8.03 13.99 7.82
C GLY A 303 6.99 14.20 6.73
N PHE A 304 6.38 15.38 6.63
CA PHE A 304 5.41 15.70 5.59
C PHE A 304 5.80 16.94 4.78
N LEU A 305 5.81 18.13 5.39
CA LEU A 305 5.96 19.39 4.65
C LEU A 305 7.33 19.54 3.96
N LEU A 306 8.39 19.01 4.58
CA LEU A 306 9.75 19.01 4.04
C LEU A 306 10.15 17.66 3.42
N ASN A 307 9.19 16.77 3.17
CA ASN A 307 9.45 15.44 2.63
C ASN A 307 8.75 15.28 1.25
N PRO A 308 9.50 15.39 0.13
CA PRO A 308 8.92 15.28 -1.20
C PRO A 308 8.28 13.90 -1.45
N ARG A 309 8.86 12.81 -0.91
CA ARG A 309 8.29 11.46 -1.02
C ARG A 309 6.92 11.38 -0.32
N ALA A 310 6.82 11.91 0.89
CA ALA A 310 5.54 11.94 1.61
C ALA A 310 4.47 12.81 0.92
N ILE A 311 4.89 13.92 0.29
CA ILE A 311 3.98 14.76 -0.52
C ILE A 311 3.50 14.00 -1.75
N SER A 312 4.38 13.26 -2.43
CA SER A 312 4.02 12.40 -3.57
C SER A 312 3.03 11.31 -3.14
N ASN A 313 3.31 10.60 -2.05
CA ASN A 313 2.40 9.60 -1.47
C ASN A 313 1.01 10.18 -1.15
N TYR A 314 0.96 11.40 -0.61
CA TYR A 314 -0.30 12.09 -0.34
C TYR A 314 -1.06 12.43 -1.62
N LYS A 315 -0.39 12.92 -2.67
CA LYS A 315 -1.01 13.17 -3.97
C LYS A 315 -1.58 11.87 -4.57
N ARG A 316 -0.81 10.78 -4.55
CA ARG A 316 -1.26 9.44 -4.98
C ARG A 316 -2.54 9.03 -4.26
N ALA A 317 -2.59 9.20 -2.94
CA ALA A 317 -3.78 8.89 -2.15
C ALA A 317 -4.97 9.82 -2.44
N LYS A 318 -4.71 11.11 -2.68
CA LYS A 318 -5.73 12.11 -3.03
C LYS A 318 -6.43 11.81 -4.35
N ASN A 319 -5.70 11.27 -5.32
CA ASN A 319 -6.26 10.89 -6.62
C ASN A 319 -7.31 9.77 -6.54
N MET A 320 -7.39 9.06 -5.40
CA MET A 320 -8.45 8.06 -5.16
C MET A 320 -9.80 8.66 -4.74
N GLY A 321 -9.91 9.99 -4.59
CA GLY A 321 -11.16 10.66 -4.24
C GLY A 321 -11.68 10.36 -2.82
N ILE A 322 -10.79 9.92 -1.92
CA ILE A 322 -11.13 9.50 -0.57
C ILE A 322 -11.19 10.71 0.38
N HIS A 323 -12.22 10.76 1.23
CA HIS A 323 -12.33 11.80 2.26
C HIS A 323 -11.27 11.63 3.36
N GLN A 324 -10.80 12.74 3.94
CA GLN A 324 -9.72 12.76 4.93
C GLN A 324 -10.01 13.70 6.09
N ASN A 325 -9.32 13.50 7.21
CA ASN A 325 -9.23 14.49 8.29
C ASN A 325 -7.84 14.42 8.95
N PHE A 326 -7.61 15.32 9.91
CA PHE A 326 -6.34 15.42 10.65
C PHE A 326 -6.38 14.91 12.10
N LYS A 327 -7.46 14.26 12.53
CA LYS A 327 -7.67 13.84 13.92
C LYS A 327 -6.80 12.63 14.31
N GLY A 328 -6.44 12.58 15.58
CA GLY A 328 -5.61 11.52 16.17
C GLY A 328 -4.11 11.73 16.01
N GLU A 329 -3.34 10.79 16.56
CA GLU A 329 -1.88 10.74 16.50
C GLU A 329 -1.41 10.51 15.06
N GLY A 330 -0.61 11.45 14.54
CA GLY A 330 -0.20 11.50 13.14
C GLY A 330 1.30 11.31 12.91
N GLU A 331 2.11 11.24 13.96
CA GLU A 331 3.57 11.16 13.83
C GLU A 331 4.07 9.72 13.76
N ILE A 332 3.31 8.77 14.31
CA ILE A 332 3.66 7.34 14.31
C ILE A 332 3.58 6.79 12.88
N LYS A 333 4.60 6.03 12.49
CA LYS A 333 4.65 5.27 11.24
C LYS A 333 4.01 3.91 11.40
N GLY A 334 3.48 3.40 10.29
CA GLY A 334 2.83 2.12 10.16
C GLY A 334 3.75 1.07 9.56
N GLY A 335 3.13 0.02 9.05
CA GLY A 335 3.82 -1.08 8.41
C GLY A 335 2.90 -2.27 8.23
N LEU A 336 3.50 -3.41 7.86
CA LEU A 336 2.75 -4.63 7.62
C LEU A 336 3.56 -5.85 8.07
N PHE A 337 2.90 -6.81 8.68
CA PHE A 337 3.46 -8.14 8.93
C PHE A 337 2.67 -9.20 8.17
N ILE A 338 3.36 -10.21 7.67
CA ILE A 338 2.76 -11.49 7.27
C ILE A 338 3.29 -12.55 8.23
N VAL A 339 2.39 -13.25 8.90
CA VAL A 339 2.70 -14.21 9.95
C VAL A 339 2.18 -15.58 9.55
N GLY A 340 3.04 -16.59 9.62
CA GLY A 340 2.70 -17.99 9.38
C GLY A 340 1.78 -18.55 10.46
N SER A 341 1.01 -19.58 10.10
CA SER A 341 0.11 -20.24 11.05
C SER A 341 0.89 -20.91 12.20
N GLY A 342 0.29 -20.91 13.39
CA GLY A 342 0.88 -21.54 14.58
C GLY A 342 2.17 -20.84 14.99
N LYS A 343 3.27 -21.59 15.05
CA LYS A 343 4.62 -21.07 15.33
C LYS A 343 5.46 -20.91 14.06
N GLY A 344 4.82 -20.63 12.93
CA GLY A 344 5.48 -20.50 11.63
C GLY A 344 6.39 -19.27 11.51
N GLY A 345 6.33 -18.31 12.43
CA GLY A 345 7.18 -17.11 12.38
C GLY A 345 6.67 -15.99 11.47
N ILE A 346 7.50 -14.96 11.29
CA ILE A 346 7.20 -13.77 10.47
C ILE A 346 7.75 -13.97 9.06
N ALA A 347 6.85 -14.28 8.14
CA ALA A 347 7.14 -14.51 6.73
C ALA A 347 7.66 -13.27 5.99
N TYR A 348 7.17 -12.09 6.39
CA TYR A 348 7.48 -10.81 5.78
C TYR A 348 7.20 -9.64 6.73
N GLN A 349 8.05 -8.62 6.67
CA GLN A 349 7.87 -7.36 7.39
C GLN A 349 8.09 -6.17 6.46
N PHE A 350 7.08 -5.30 6.37
CA PHE A 350 7.19 -4.01 5.75
C PHE A 350 7.20 -2.88 6.78
N ILE A 351 8.15 -1.96 6.65
CA ILE A 351 8.28 -0.78 7.52
C ILE A 351 8.06 0.48 6.68
N GLU A 352 7.09 1.29 7.05
CA GLU A 352 6.89 2.60 6.44
C GLU A 352 8.05 3.53 6.82
N ARG A 353 8.83 4.01 5.83
CA ARG A 353 9.93 4.97 6.07
C ARG A 353 9.55 6.41 5.83
N ASN A 354 8.62 6.71 4.95
CA ASN A 354 8.03 8.02 4.73
C ASN A 354 6.53 7.92 4.90
N PHE A 355 5.91 9.00 5.32
CA PHE A 355 4.46 9.02 5.45
C PHE A 355 3.78 8.67 4.12
N GLY A 356 2.94 7.64 4.15
CA GLY A 356 2.22 7.09 3.02
C GLY A 356 2.98 6.09 2.18
N ASP A 357 4.12 5.56 2.63
CA ASP A 357 4.72 4.39 1.98
C ASP A 357 3.85 3.16 2.28
N TRP A 358 3.54 2.39 1.24
CA TRP A 358 2.67 1.21 1.34
C TRP A 358 3.45 -0.03 0.95
N ALA A 359 3.16 -1.15 1.61
CA ALA A 359 3.73 -2.43 1.21
C ALA A 359 3.37 -2.74 -0.26
N PRO A 360 4.32 -3.16 -1.11
CA PRO A 360 4.02 -3.55 -2.48
C PRO A 360 3.03 -4.71 -2.51
N LEU A 361 1.87 -4.49 -3.12
CA LEU A 361 0.76 -5.43 -3.03
C LEU A 361 1.06 -6.76 -3.75
N ALA A 362 1.77 -6.69 -4.89
CA ALA A 362 2.19 -7.86 -5.64
C ALA A 362 3.08 -8.78 -4.78
N GLU A 363 4.05 -8.17 -4.08
CA GLU A 363 4.94 -8.87 -3.16
C GLU A 363 4.19 -9.48 -1.98
N VAL A 364 3.27 -8.73 -1.34
CA VAL A 364 2.45 -9.26 -0.24
C VAL A 364 1.66 -10.51 -0.69
N ILE A 365 1.10 -10.48 -1.90
CA ILE A 365 0.37 -11.64 -2.48
C ILE A 365 1.32 -12.79 -2.80
N GLU A 366 2.51 -12.50 -3.34
CA GLU A 366 3.52 -13.51 -3.66
C GLU A 366 3.97 -14.27 -2.41
N ILE A 367 4.33 -13.56 -1.34
CA ILE A 367 4.73 -14.18 -0.06
C ILE A 367 3.60 -15.08 0.47
N CYS A 368 2.35 -14.59 0.43
CA CYS A 368 1.20 -15.39 0.84
C CYS A 368 1.00 -16.65 -0.01
N THR A 369 1.30 -16.57 -1.31
CA THR A 369 1.22 -17.70 -2.25
C THR A 369 2.31 -18.73 -1.94
N GLN A 370 3.54 -18.29 -1.70
CA GLN A 370 4.66 -19.16 -1.32
C GLN A 370 4.39 -19.88 0.01
N MET A 371 3.79 -19.18 0.99
CA MET A 371 3.35 -19.77 2.26
C MET A 371 2.32 -20.88 2.07
N GLN A 372 1.32 -20.68 1.20
CA GLN A 372 0.31 -21.70 0.92
C GLN A 372 0.94 -22.95 0.31
N ASN A 373 1.85 -22.79 -0.65
CA ASN A 373 2.52 -23.91 -1.31
C ASN A 373 3.34 -24.76 -0.34
N GLN A 374 4.00 -24.14 0.64
CA GLN A 374 4.76 -24.87 1.68
C GLN A 374 3.88 -25.55 2.73
N GLN A 375 2.59 -25.26 2.80
CA GLN A 375 1.63 -25.97 3.67
C GLN A 375 0.98 -27.18 2.98
N GLN A 376 1.07 -27.26 1.65
CA GLN A 376 0.48 -28.32 0.83
C GLN A 376 1.48 -29.42 0.44
N GLY A 377 2.78 -29.14 0.52
CA GLY A 377 3.86 -30.13 0.42
C GLY A 377 4.26 -30.63 1.80
#